data_AF-A0A1Q7VMD0-F1
#
_entry.id   AF-A0A1Q7VMD0-F1
#
_cell.length_a   1.000
_cell.length_b   1.000
_cell.length_c   1.000
_cell.angle_alpha   90.00
_cell.angle_beta   90.00
_cell.angle_gamma   90.00
#
_symmetry.space_group_name_H-M   'P 1'
#
loop_
_entity.id
_entity.type
_entity.pdbx_description
1 polymer ?
#
loop_
_entity_poly.entity_id
_entity_poly.type
_entity_poly.pdbx_seq_one_letter_code
_entity_poly.pdbx_strand_id
1 'polypeptide(L)'
;TALLFTAQLAAWGFWTYFFLFCERWKLSSTLRFFGALAIAAHPAAFFLIAGYSESLFLMALIGFIYWSSAEGRTAKILAAFHGIAMSATRIVGIPCAAFPVVRDLFSKGWSALRDPRGWVRNYGSAIAVMSGAIFGAIFFFLYCQWRWGRWDMYMLTQSAGWNIEPDYLAVFRPSNYRWLLPQLNDPTQMSQMSMTVGALLLIAIAVVELLPAIRRSTELSTRIGIYFCAAVIYYISVSGVASLDMESMLRYEFCVHALIVLAFLHFLRQFRVPPPLLRVFGMAAAVLVSALGLSVQGWYVWNFTRGNWVA
;
A
#
# COMPACT_ATOMS: atom_id res chain seq x y z
N THR A 1 18.27 15.74 -10.69
CA THR A 1 17.48 16.83 -10.09
C THR A 1 15.97 16.65 -10.25
N ALA A 2 15.44 16.40 -11.46
CA ALA A 2 13.99 16.24 -11.69
C ALA A 2 13.33 15.11 -10.86
N LEU A 3 14.00 13.96 -10.69
CA LEU A 3 13.49 12.84 -9.88
C LEU A 3 13.32 13.20 -8.40
N LEU A 4 14.27 13.95 -7.83
CA LEU A 4 14.19 14.40 -6.44
C LEU A 4 13.03 15.38 -6.25
N PHE A 5 12.89 16.39 -7.14
CA PHE A 5 11.75 17.29 -7.08
C PHE A 5 10.41 16.55 -7.18
N THR A 6 10.33 15.58 -8.08
CA THR A 6 9.12 14.74 -8.24
C THR A 6 8.82 13.97 -6.96
N ALA A 7 9.84 13.34 -6.36
CA ALA A 7 9.68 12.60 -5.11
C ALA A 7 9.23 13.50 -3.95
N GLN A 8 9.81 14.70 -3.79
CA GLN A 8 9.44 15.65 -2.73
C GLN A 8 8.00 16.16 -2.91
N LEU A 9 7.61 16.51 -4.14
CA LEU A 9 6.24 16.93 -4.45
C LEU A 9 5.24 15.80 -4.20
N ALA A 10 5.59 14.57 -4.58
CA ALA A 10 4.75 13.41 -4.32
C ALA A 10 4.66 13.09 -2.81
N ALA A 11 5.76 13.21 -2.06
CA ALA A 11 5.77 13.05 -0.61
C ALA A 11 4.83 14.06 0.07
N TRP A 12 4.87 15.32 -0.37
CA TRP A 12 3.93 16.33 0.09
C TRP A 12 2.49 15.92 -0.25
N GLY A 13 2.20 15.58 -1.52
CA GLY A 13 0.87 15.16 -1.92
C GLY A 13 0.35 13.94 -1.13
N PHE A 14 1.24 12.97 -0.83
CA PHE A 14 0.95 11.84 0.05
C PHE A 14 0.49 12.30 1.43
N TRP A 15 1.26 13.18 2.09
CA TRP A 15 0.91 13.70 3.41
C TRP A 15 -0.38 14.53 3.39
N THR A 16 -0.60 15.33 2.34
CA THR A 16 -1.85 16.06 2.14
C THR A 16 -3.03 15.09 2.11
N TYR A 17 -2.96 14.01 1.33
CA TYR A 17 -4.04 13.02 1.32
C TYR A 17 -4.21 12.28 2.64
N PHE A 18 -3.12 11.96 3.33
CA PHE A 18 -3.18 11.36 4.67
C PHE A 18 -3.95 12.26 5.65
N PHE A 19 -3.66 13.57 5.67
CA PHE A 19 -4.36 14.50 6.55
C PHE A 19 -5.79 14.79 6.10
N LEU A 20 -6.07 14.79 4.78
CA LEU A 20 -7.44 14.87 4.26
C LEU A 20 -8.28 13.64 4.68
N PHE A 21 -7.68 12.45 4.73
CA PHE A 21 -8.35 11.27 5.30
C PHE A 21 -8.59 11.43 6.79
N CYS A 22 -7.60 11.92 7.54
CA CYS A 22 -7.76 12.20 8.96
C CYS A 22 -8.92 13.17 9.25
N GLU A 23 -9.07 14.20 8.42
CA GLU A 23 -10.16 15.16 8.51
C GLU A 23 -11.50 14.54 8.11
N ARG A 24 -11.58 13.86 6.96
CA ARG A 24 -12.79 13.16 6.49
C ARG A 24 -13.30 12.16 7.52
N TRP A 25 -12.37 11.51 8.22
CA TRP A 25 -12.69 10.55 9.26
C TRP A 25 -12.80 11.16 10.66
N LYS A 26 -12.70 12.48 10.80
CA LYS A 26 -12.80 13.20 12.08
C LYS A 26 -11.92 12.57 13.16
N LEU A 27 -10.71 12.13 12.80
CA LEU A 27 -9.79 11.49 13.75
C LEU A 27 -9.38 12.48 14.84
N SER A 28 -9.15 12.00 16.06
CA SER A 28 -8.60 12.82 17.14
C SER A 28 -7.15 13.22 16.87
N SER A 29 -6.70 14.37 17.41
CA SER A 29 -5.32 14.83 17.22
C SER A 29 -4.27 13.80 17.66
N THR A 30 -4.56 13.02 18.70
CA THR A 30 -3.72 11.92 19.15
C THR A 30 -3.57 10.83 18.07
N LEU A 31 -4.68 10.37 17.48
CA LEU A 31 -4.64 9.35 16.42
C LEU A 31 -3.95 9.88 15.16
N ARG A 32 -4.16 11.16 14.81
CA ARG A 32 -3.46 11.80 13.68
C ARG A 32 -1.94 11.81 13.88
N PHE A 33 -1.49 12.22 15.07
CA PHE A 33 -0.07 12.26 15.41
C PHE A 33 0.55 10.87 15.37
N PHE A 34 -0.02 9.90 16.08
CA PHE A 34 0.54 8.54 16.12
C PHE A 34 0.42 7.81 14.78
N GLY A 35 -0.62 8.08 13.99
CA GLY A 35 -0.74 7.57 12.63
C GLY A 35 0.36 8.10 11.71
N ALA A 36 0.61 9.42 11.74
CA ALA A 36 1.68 10.03 10.98
C ALA A 36 3.05 9.52 11.45
N LEU A 37 3.25 9.42 12.76
CA LEU A 37 4.48 8.91 13.35
C LEU A 37 4.74 7.44 12.95
N ALA A 38 3.71 6.58 12.95
CA ALA A 38 3.85 5.18 12.55
C ALA A 38 4.29 5.02 11.08
N ILE A 39 3.89 5.94 10.20
CA ILE A 39 4.37 5.96 8.81
C ILE A 39 5.78 6.55 8.74
N ALA A 40 6.02 7.68 9.40
CA ALA A 40 7.30 8.40 9.33
C ALA A 40 8.45 7.64 9.99
N ALA A 41 8.17 6.85 11.03
CA ALA A 41 9.13 6.02 11.75
C ALA A 41 9.32 4.63 11.11
N HIS A 42 8.66 4.33 10.00
CA HIS A 42 8.89 3.07 9.31
C HIS A 42 10.35 2.99 8.84
N PRO A 43 11.05 1.85 8.97
CA PRO A 43 12.46 1.74 8.56
C PRO A 43 12.73 2.13 7.09
N ALA A 44 11.75 1.91 6.20
CA ALA A 44 11.79 2.31 4.80
C ALA A 44 11.14 3.66 4.47
N ALA A 45 10.72 4.46 5.46
CA ALA A 45 10.02 5.73 5.21
C ALA A 45 10.87 6.74 4.43
N PHE A 46 12.20 6.57 4.39
CA PHE A 46 13.08 7.40 3.57
C PHE A 46 12.80 7.27 2.07
N PHE A 47 12.17 6.18 1.61
CA PHE A 47 11.71 6.03 0.22
C PHE A 47 10.57 7.01 -0.15
N LEU A 48 9.94 7.69 0.82
CA LEU A 48 9.07 8.83 0.52
C LEU A 48 9.82 10.01 -0.08
N ILE A 49 11.08 10.22 0.31
CA ILE A 49 11.85 11.41 -0.07
C ILE A 49 13.03 11.10 -0.98
N ALA A 50 13.41 9.81 -1.07
CA ALA A 50 14.40 9.33 -2.02
C ALA A 50 13.85 9.39 -3.45
N GLY A 51 14.75 9.49 -4.44
CA GLY A 51 14.43 9.58 -5.87
C GLY A 51 13.92 8.27 -6.49
N TYR A 52 13.02 7.58 -5.79
CA TYR A 52 12.34 6.37 -6.23
C TYR A 52 10.84 6.62 -6.45
N SER A 53 10.18 5.65 -7.08
CA SER A 53 8.77 5.70 -7.47
C SER A 53 7.75 5.65 -6.31
N GLU A 54 8.17 5.33 -5.09
CA GLU A 54 7.29 4.93 -3.98
C GLU A 54 6.43 6.08 -3.52
N SER A 55 7.01 7.27 -3.41
CA SER A 55 6.31 8.49 -3.08
C SER A 55 5.23 8.82 -4.10
N LEU A 56 5.56 8.77 -5.41
CA LEU A 56 4.61 9.01 -6.49
C LEU A 56 3.52 7.95 -6.51
N PHE A 57 3.87 6.68 -6.37
CA PHE A 57 2.92 5.57 -6.33
C PHE A 57 1.97 5.70 -5.13
N LEU A 58 2.48 5.98 -3.93
CA LEU A 58 1.68 6.13 -2.72
C LEU A 58 0.78 7.37 -2.78
N MET A 59 1.30 8.50 -3.24
CA MET A 59 0.49 9.70 -3.48
C MET A 59 -0.66 9.41 -4.45
N ALA A 60 -0.36 8.74 -5.56
CA ALA A 60 -1.34 8.39 -6.57
C ALA A 60 -2.36 7.38 -6.05
N LEU A 61 -1.92 6.33 -5.34
CA LEU A 61 -2.79 5.30 -4.78
C LEU A 61 -3.70 5.86 -3.68
N ILE A 62 -3.18 6.62 -2.73
CA ILE A 62 -3.99 7.19 -1.66
C ILE A 62 -4.94 8.25 -2.21
N GLY A 63 -4.49 9.10 -3.15
CA GLY A 63 -5.37 10.02 -3.86
C GLY A 63 -6.47 9.30 -4.63
N PHE A 64 -6.15 8.17 -5.29
CA PHE A 64 -7.13 7.32 -5.97
C PHE A 64 -8.17 6.76 -4.99
N ILE A 65 -7.75 6.21 -3.85
CA ILE A 65 -8.66 5.72 -2.79
C ILE A 65 -9.51 6.86 -2.23
N TYR A 66 -8.92 8.04 -2.01
CA TYR A 66 -9.61 9.21 -1.48
C TYR A 66 -10.72 9.69 -2.42
N TRP A 67 -10.40 9.91 -3.69
CA TRP A 67 -11.34 10.45 -4.67
C TRP A 67 -12.36 9.42 -5.15
N SER A 68 -11.97 8.15 -5.29
CA SER A 68 -12.92 7.08 -5.65
C SER A 68 -13.99 6.85 -4.57
N SER A 69 -13.68 7.22 -3.32
CA SER A 69 -14.60 7.21 -2.17
C SER A 69 -15.42 8.49 -1.99
N ALA A 70 -15.08 9.56 -2.70
CA ALA A 70 -15.88 10.77 -2.70
C ALA A 70 -17.04 10.68 -3.72
N GLU A 71 -18.08 11.44 -3.44
CA GLU A 71 -19.25 11.60 -4.31
C GLU A 71 -19.01 12.70 -5.36
N GLY A 72 -19.79 12.65 -6.44
CA GLY A 72 -19.76 13.66 -7.50
C GLY A 72 -18.81 13.35 -8.66
N ARG A 73 -19.08 13.97 -9.81
CA ARG A 73 -18.37 13.73 -11.08
C ARG A 73 -16.90 14.16 -11.01
N THR A 74 -16.62 15.32 -10.42
CA THR A 74 -15.25 15.83 -10.26
C THR A 74 -14.38 14.86 -9.47
N ALA A 75 -14.92 14.27 -8.40
CA ALA A 75 -14.22 13.24 -7.64
C ALA A 75 -13.88 12.02 -8.50
N LYS A 76 -14.81 11.54 -9.35
CA LYS A 76 -14.53 10.40 -10.23
C LYS A 76 -13.46 10.72 -11.29
N ILE A 77 -13.45 11.94 -11.81
CA ILE A 77 -12.41 12.41 -12.74
C ILE A 77 -11.04 12.47 -12.04
N LEU A 78 -10.97 13.06 -10.84
CA LEU A 78 -9.74 13.12 -10.06
C LEU A 78 -9.25 11.72 -9.66
N ALA A 79 -10.18 10.81 -9.34
CA ALA A 79 -9.85 9.42 -9.10
C ALA A 79 -9.22 8.79 -10.35
N ALA A 80 -9.81 8.97 -11.53
CA ALA A 80 -9.24 8.44 -12.77
C ALA A 80 -7.82 8.98 -13.02
N PHE A 81 -7.56 10.28 -12.84
CA PHE A 81 -6.21 10.85 -12.99
C PHE A 81 -5.21 10.25 -12.01
N HIS A 82 -5.57 10.10 -10.74
CA HIS A 82 -4.72 9.44 -9.75
C HIS A 82 -4.50 7.97 -10.08
N GLY A 83 -5.53 7.28 -10.58
CA GLY A 83 -5.45 5.90 -11.02
C GLY A 83 -4.51 5.71 -12.21
N ILE A 84 -4.57 6.60 -13.20
CA ILE A 84 -3.66 6.64 -14.35
C ILE A 84 -2.22 6.83 -13.87
N ALA A 85 -1.98 7.82 -13.01
CA ALA A 85 -0.65 8.05 -12.45
C ALA A 85 -0.15 6.83 -11.67
N MET A 86 -1.00 6.21 -10.86
CA MET A 86 -0.69 5.02 -10.08
C MET A 86 -0.28 3.84 -10.96
N SER A 87 -1.09 3.50 -11.97
CA SER A 87 -0.85 2.35 -12.87
C SER A 87 0.30 2.58 -13.85
N ALA A 88 0.56 3.83 -14.24
CA ALA A 88 1.74 4.21 -15.02
C ALA A 88 3.03 4.15 -14.19
N THR A 89 2.96 4.47 -12.89
CA THR A 89 4.14 4.47 -12.01
C THR A 89 4.57 3.06 -11.65
N ARG A 90 3.62 2.14 -11.39
CA ARG A 90 3.91 0.73 -11.11
C ARG A 90 2.79 -0.17 -11.61
N ILE A 91 3.15 -1.30 -12.21
CA ILE A 91 2.20 -2.29 -12.76
C ILE A 91 1.25 -2.85 -11.69
N VAL A 92 1.69 -2.95 -10.43
CA VAL A 92 0.85 -3.31 -9.29
C VAL A 92 -0.36 -2.36 -9.10
N GLY A 93 -0.30 -1.15 -9.66
CA GLY A 93 -1.43 -0.23 -9.71
C GLY A 93 -2.62 -0.75 -10.51
N ILE A 94 -2.41 -1.65 -11.49
CA ILE A 94 -3.48 -2.24 -12.29
C ILE A 94 -4.47 -3.01 -11.41
N PRO A 95 -4.06 -4.03 -10.62
CA PRO A 95 -5.00 -4.71 -9.73
C PRO A 95 -5.50 -3.80 -8.60
N CYS A 96 -4.69 -2.87 -8.08
CA CYS A 96 -5.17 -1.87 -7.12
C CYS A 96 -6.32 -0.99 -7.66
N ALA A 97 -6.44 -0.83 -8.98
CA ALA A 97 -7.55 -0.11 -9.60
C ALA A 97 -8.92 -0.74 -9.31
N ALA A 98 -8.97 -2.02 -8.88
CA ALA A 98 -10.20 -2.70 -8.48
C ALA A 98 -10.74 -2.25 -7.11
N PHE A 99 -10.01 -1.42 -6.36
CA PHE A 99 -10.44 -0.84 -5.07
C PHE A 99 -11.92 -0.43 -5.00
N PRO A 100 -12.44 0.48 -5.87
CA PRO A 100 -13.83 0.93 -5.76
C PRO A 100 -14.84 -0.18 -6.02
N VAL A 101 -14.49 -1.18 -6.85
CA VAL A 101 -15.36 -2.33 -7.12
C VAL A 101 -15.41 -3.25 -5.91
N VAL A 102 -14.25 -3.55 -5.30
CA VAL A 102 -14.17 -4.35 -4.07
C VAL A 102 -14.94 -3.68 -2.94
N ARG A 103 -14.74 -2.37 -2.74
CA ARG A 103 -15.48 -1.61 -1.72
C ARG A 103 -16.99 -1.67 -1.94
N ASP A 104 -17.45 -1.41 -3.17
CA ASP A 104 -18.88 -1.39 -3.49
C ASP A 104 -19.53 -2.78 -3.42
N LEU A 105 -18.77 -3.84 -3.73
CA LEU A 105 -19.23 -5.22 -3.58
C LEU A 105 -19.53 -5.55 -2.10
N PHE A 106 -18.62 -5.15 -1.20
CA PHE A 106 -18.78 -5.40 0.23
C PHE A 106 -19.78 -4.45 0.91
N SER A 107 -19.99 -3.24 0.38
CA SER A 107 -21.00 -2.32 0.92
C SER A 107 -22.42 -2.69 0.49
N LYS A 108 -22.63 -3.12 -0.76
CA LYS A 108 -23.95 -3.46 -1.32
C LYS A 108 -24.33 -4.92 -1.09
N GLY A 109 -23.36 -5.76 -0.74
CA GLY A 109 -23.55 -7.17 -0.45
C GLY A 109 -23.72 -8.04 -1.70
N TRP A 110 -23.64 -9.36 -1.49
CA TRP A 110 -23.73 -10.36 -2.54
C TRP A 110 -25.12 -10.49 -3.18
N SER A 111 -26.17 -9.97 -2.53
CA SER A 111 -27.53 -9.94 -3.09
C SER A 111 -27.62 -9.02 -4.30
N ALA A 112 -26.88 -7.91 -4.32
CA ALA A 112 -26.84 -6.98 -5.46
C ALA A 112 -26.18 -7.58 -6.71
N LEU A 113 -25.34 -8.62 -6.56
CA LEU A 113 -24.83 -9.39 -7.69
C LEU A 113 -25.89 -10.27 -8.35
N ARG A 114 -26.94 -10.66 -7.61
CA ARG A 114 -28.01 -11.53 -8.14
C ARG A 114 -29.03 -10.79 -9.01
N ASP A 115 -28.95 -9.47 -9.11
CA ASP A 115 -29.80 -8.63 -9.98
C ASP A 115 -28.98 -8.05 -11.16
N PRO A 116 -28.88 -8.77 -12.29
CA PRO A 116 -28.11 -8.31 -13.45
C PRO A 116 -28.59 -6.98 -14.02
N ARG A 117 -29.89 -6.69 -13.91
CA ARG A 117 -30.49 -5.46 -14.44
C ARG A 117 -30.05 -4.22 -13.64
N GLY A 118 -29.76 -4.41 -12.35
CA GLY A 118 -29.24 -3.37 -11.46
C GLY A 118 -27.73 -3.15 -11.54
N TRP A 119 -26.95 -4.00 -12.22
CA TRP A 119 -25.48 -3.94 -12.18
C TRP A 119 -24.90 -2.63 -12.67
N VAL A 120 -25.41 -2.08 -13.78
CA VAL A 120 -24.92 -0.81 -14.32
C VAL A 120 -25.18 0.33 -13.33
N ARG A 121 -26.36 0.35 -12.70
CA ARG A 121 -26.72 1.34 -11.69
C ARG A 121 -25.88 1.18 -10.41
N ASN A 122 -25.60 -0.05 -10.01
CA ASN A 122 -24.94 -0.36 -8.75
C ASN A 122 -23.41 -0.27 -8.85
N TYR A 123 -22.81 -0.75 -9.94
CA TYR A 123 -21.35 -0.89 -10.06
C TYR A 123 -20.77 -0.07 -11.22
N GLY A 124 -21.59 0.49 -12.11
CA GLY A 124 -21.12 1.18 -13.32
C GLY A 124 -20.14 2.32 -13.03
N SER A 125 -20.38 3.12 -11.98
CA SER A 125 -19.43 4.19 -11.60
C SER A 125 -18.09 3.64 -11.10
N ALA A 126 -18.10 2.57 -10.29
CA ALA A 126 -16.89 1.94 -9.78
C ALA A 126 -16.08 1.30 -10.91
N ILE A 127 -16.77 0.60 -11.83
CA ILE A 127 -16.17 0.00 -13.02
C ILE A 127 -15.58 1.09 -13.93
N ALA A 128 -16.30 2.18 -14.18
CA ALA A 128 -15.79 3.27 -15.01
C ALA A 128 -14.52 3.91 -14.42
N VAL A 129 -14.44 4.08 -13.11
CA VAL A 129 -13.24 4.58 -12.44
C VAL A 129 -12.09 3.58 -12.51
N MET A 130 -12.36 2.28 -12.31
CA MET A 130 -11.37 1.21 -12.46
C MET A 130 -10.82 1.18 -13.89
N SER A 131 -11.69 1.20 -14.90
CA SER A 131 -11.32 1.25 -16.31
C SER A 131 -10.51 2.52 -16.64
N GLY A 132 -10.89 3.66 -16.07
CA GLY A 132 -10.12 4.90 -16.18
C GLY A 132 -8.70 4.76 -15.61
N ALA A 133 -8.59 4.17 -14.42
CA ALA A 133 -7.33 4.04 -13.69
C ALA A 133 -6.30 3.14 -14.40
N ILE A 134 -6.72 2.10 -15.12
CA ILE A 134 -5.79 1.19 -15.81
C ILE A 134 -5.17 1.79 -17.08
N PHE A 135 -5.68 2.92 -17.59
CA PHE A 135 -5.16 3.52 -18.82
C PHE A 135 -3.68 3.90 -18.74
N GLY A 136 -3.16 4.25 -17.57
CA GLY A 136 -1.73 4.55 -17.40
C GLY A 136 -0.83 3.39 -17.82
N ALA A 137 -1.14 2.17 -17.35
CA ALA A 137 -0.44 0.97 -17.77
C ALA A 137 -0.72 0.60 -19.24
N ILE A 138 -1.95 0.77 -19.72
CA ILE A 138 -2.30 0.49 -21.13
C ILE A 138 -1.45 1.37 -22.06
N PHE A 139 -1.37 2.68 -21.79
CA PHE A 139 -0.56 3.59 -22.59
C PHE A 139 0.92 3.20 -22.58
N PHE A 140 1.44 2.77 -21.44
CA PHE A 140 2.81 2.26 -21.35
C PHE A 140 3.03 1.03 -22.25
N PHE A 141 2.17 0.01 -22.17
CA PHE A 141 2.31 -1.19 -22.98
C PHE A 141 2.10 -0.94 -24.48
N LEU A 142 1.16 -0.05 -24.84
CA LEU A 142 0.94 0.38 -26.23
C LEU A 142 2.14 1.14 -26.77
N TYR A 143 2.71 2.04 -25.97
CA TYR A 143 3.94 2.75 -26.33
C TYR A 143 5.09 1.76 -26.54
N CYS A 144 5.21 0.74 -25.68
CA CYS A 144 6.22 -0.29 -25.85
C CYS A 144 6.05 -1.07 -27.16
N GLN A 145 4.82 -1.50 -27.45
CA GLN A 145 4.49 -2.19 -28.70
C GLN A 145 4.79 -1.31 -29.93
N TRP A 146 4.44 -0.03 -29.88
CA TRP A 146 4.65 0.89 -31.00
C TRP A 146 6.13 1.20 -31.22
N ARG A 147 6.90 1.44 -30.15
CA ARG A 147 8.29 1.89 -30.24
C ARG A 147 9.30 0.76 -30.48
N TRP A 148 9.05 -0.43 -29.94
CA TRP A 148 9.99 -1.57 -29.98
C TRP A 148 9.40 -2.84 -30.59
N GLY A 149 8.14 -2.82 -31.04
CA GLY A 149 7.47 -4.03 -31.58
C GLY A 149 7.13 -5.08 -30.52
N ARG A 150 7.33 -4.76 -29.24
CA ARG A 150 7.18 -5.66 -28.10
C ARG A 150 6.45 -4.95 -26.97
N TRP A 151 5.28 -5.45 -26.59
CA TRP A 151 4.51 -4.93 -25.47
C TRP A 151 5.15 -5.30 -24.12
N ASP A 152 5.81 -6.47 -24.04
CA ASP A 152 6.37 -7.07 -22.83
C ASP A 152 7.76 -6.53 -22.42
N MET A 153 8.16 -5.36 -22.95
CA MET A 153 9.50 -4.78 -22.72
C MET A 153 9.85 -4.60 -21.24
N TYR A 154 8.87 -4.29 -20.39
CA TYR A 154 9.11 -4.23 -18.94
C TYR A 154 9.53 -5.60 -18.38
N MET A 155 8.79 -6.65 -18.70
CA MET A 155 9.06 -8.02 -18.22
C MET A 155 10.41 -8.50 -18.72
N LEU A 156 10.73 -8.24 -20.00
CA LEU A 156 12.04 -8.56 -20.57
C LEU A 156 13.18 -7.83 -19.87
N THR A 157 12.97 -6.56 -19.49
CA THR A 157 13.99 -5.79 -18.76
C THR A 157 14.19 -6.33 -17.36
N GLN A 158 13.12 -6.76 -16.69
CA GLN A 158 13.21 -7.41 -15.37
C GLN A 158 13.93 -8.76 -15.45
N SER A 159 13.61 -9.60 -16.43
CA SER A 159 14.26 -10.91 -16.59
C SER A 159 15.70 -10.78 -17.06
N ALA A 160 15.99 -9.98 -18.08
CA ALA A 160 17.34 -9.87 -18.65
C ALA A 160 18.27 -9.01 -17.79
N GLY A 161 17.75 -7.97 -17.14
CA GLY A 161 18.57 -7.04 -16.34
C GLY A 161 18.77 -7.50 -14.90
N TRP A 162 17.78 -8.18 -14.32
CA TRP A 162 17.74 -8.49 -12.89
C TRP A 162 17.46 -9.96 -12.60
N ASN A 163 17.39 -10.83 -13.62
CA ASN A 163 17.07 -12.25 -13.46
C ASN A 163 15.79 -12.52 -12.65
N ILE A 164 14.80 -11.63 -12.84
CA ILE A 164 13.49 -11.76 -12.19
C ILE A 164 12.62 -12.73 -12.98
N GLU A 165 12.23 -13.82 -12.33
CA GLU A 165 11.24 -14.78 -12.81
C GLU A 165 10.08 -14.83 -11.82
N PRO A 166 8.83 -14.59 -12.26
CA PRO A 166 7.70 -14.53 -11.35
C PRO A 166 7.35 -15.92 -10.81
N ASP A 167 7.35 -16.07 -9.48
CA ASP A 167 6.87 -17.27 -8.79
C ASP A 167 5.59 -16.95 -8.03
N TYR A 168 4.45 -17.14 -8.70
CA TYR A 168 3.12 -16.86 -8.15
C TYR A 168 2.73 -17.71 -6.93
N LEU A 169 3.48 -18.79 -6.66
CA LEU A 169 3.28 -19.67 -5.52
C LEU A 169 4.24 -19.34 -4.36
N ALA A 170 5.16 -18.38 -4.53
CA ALA A 170 6.16 -18.03 -3.55
C ALA A 170 5.57 -17.62 -2.19
N VAL A 171 4.42 -16.97 -2.18
CA VAL A 171 3.69 -16.57 -0.95
C VAL A 171 3.30 -17.79 -0.10
N PHE A 172 3.11 -18.96 -0.71
CA PHE A 172 2.71 -20.16 0.00
C PHE A 172 3.88 -21.04 0.42
N ARG A 173 5.12 -20.71 0.02
CA ARG A 173 6.32 -21.51 0.34
C ARG A 173 6.89 -21.07 1.68
N PRO A 174 6.90 -21.93 2.71
CA PRO A 174 7.44 -21.59 4.03
C PRO A 174 8.93 -21.24 3.99
N SER A 175 9.68 -21.79 3.02
CA SER A 175 11.12 -21.55 2.83
C SER A 175 11.47 -20.09 2.56
N ASN A 176 10.53 -19.32 2.03
CA ASN A 176 10.75 -17.92 1.71
C ASN A 176 10.73 -17.04 2.97
N TYR A 177 10.10 -17.52 4.05
CA TYR A 177 9.92 -16.76 5.28
C TYR A 177 11.13 -16.88 6.21
N ARG A 178 11.69 -15.73 6.60
CA ARG A 178 12.74 -15.62 7.61
C ARG A 178 12.09 -15.49 8.99
N TRP A 179 12.28 -16.48 9.86
CA TRP A 179 11.67 -16.53 11.20
C TRP A 179 12.59 -16.05 12.33
N LEU A 180 13.90 -16.09 12.10
CA LEU A 180 14.90 -15.70 13.07
C LEU A 180 15.39 -14.27 12.78
N LEU A 181 15.63 -13.50 13.84
CA LEU A 181 16.25 -12.18 13.73
C LEU A 181 17.65 -12.34 13.12
N PRO A 182 17.93 -11.72 11.97
CA PRO A 182 19.23 -11.82 11.35
C PRO A 182 20.25 -10.96 12.10
N GLN A 183 21.53 -11.18 11.80
CA GLN A 183 22.59 -10.35 12.37
C GLN A 183 22.48 -8.92 11.80
N LEU A 184 22.63 -7.92 12.67
CA LEU A 184 22.57 -6.49 12.31
C LEU A 184 23.63 -6.04 11.29
N ASN A 185 24.59 -6.90 10.94
CA ASN A 185 25.64 -6.58 9.98
C ASN A 185 25.21 -6.77 8.52
N ASP A 186 24.06 -7.43 8.26
CA ASP A 186 23.57 -7.72 6.92
C ASP A 186 22.23 -7.00 6.65
N PRO A 187 22.23 -5.86 5.93
CA PRO A 187 21.01 -5.11 5.61
C PRO A 187 20.05 -5.88 4.69
N THR A 188 20.55 -6.81 3.89
CA THR A 188 19.73 -7.59 2.97
C THR A 188 18.84 -8.56 3.74
N GLN A 189 19.38 -9.28 4.72
CA GLN A 189 18.58 -10.19 5.55
C GLN A 189 17.55 -9.45 6.40
N MET A 190 17.90 -8.26 6.90
CA MET A 190 16.95 -7.40 7.61
C MET A 190 15.79 -6.96 6.70
N SER A 191 16.06 -6.66 5.43
CA SER A 191 15.03 -6.35 4.43
C SER A 191 14.14 -7.56 4.11
N GLN A 192 14.72 -8.76 3.99
CA GLN A 192 13.97 -10.01 3.77
C GLN A 192 12.99 -10.31 4.91
N MET A 193 13.32 -9.96 6.16
CA MET A 193 12.45 -10.19 7.31
C MET A 193 11.14 -9.38 7.23
N SER A 194 11.12 -8.25 6.52
CA SER A 194 9.90 -7.47 6.28
C SER A 194 8.81 -8.30 5.58
N MET A 195 9.20 -9.30 4.78
CA MET A 195 8.23 -10.20 4.16
C MET A 195 7.45 -11.02 5.21
N THR A 196 8.15 -11.58 6.20
CA THR A 196 7.54 -12.35 7.29
C THR A 196 6.67 -11.47 8.15
N VAL A 197 7.18 -10.30 8.54
CA VAL A 197 6.43 -9.33 9.36
C VAL A 197 5.16 -8.88 8.63
N GLY A 198 5.27 -8.56 7.34
CA GLY A 198 4.13 -8.16 6.51
C GLY A 198 3.05 -9.24 6.39
N ALA A 199 3.43 -10.51 6.17
CA ALA A 199 2.49 -11.63 6.15
C ALA A 199 1.78 -11.80 7.49
N LEU A 200 2.54 -11.83 8.60
CA LEU A 200 1.98 -11.98 9.93
C LEU A 200 1.02 -10.84 10.27
N LEU A 201 1.35 -9.62 9.85
CA LEU A 201 0.49 -8.45 10.03
C LEU A 201 -0.81 -8.57 9.23
N LEU A 202 -0.75 -8.97 7.96
CA LEU A 202 -1.95 -9.20 7.14
C LEU A 202 -2.84 -10.31 7.72
N ILE A 203 -2.24 -11.41 8.20
CA ILE A 203 -2.97 -12.50 8.87
C ILE A 203 -3.60 -12.00 10.17
N ALA A 204 -2.85 -11.28 11.01
CA ALA A 204 -3.36 -10.74 12.26
C ALA A 204 -4.56 -9.80 12.01
N ILE A 205 -4.46 -8.93 11.01
CA ILE A 205 -5.57 -8.06 10.58
C ILE A 205 -6.77 -8.88 10.15
N ALA A 206 -6.56 -9.90 9.30
CA ALA A 206 -7.65 -10.77 8.85
C ALA A 206 -8.33 -11.46 10.04
N VAL A 207 -7.57 -12.00 10.99
CA VAL A 207 -8.12 -12.63 12.20
C VAL A 207 -8.95 -11.62 13.01
N VAL A 208 -8.40 -10.43 13.29
CA VAL A 208 -9.08 -9.38 14.05
C VAL A 208 -10.38 -8.93 13.36
N GLU A 209 -10.35 -8.71 12.05
CA GLU A 209 -11.52 -8.29 11.26
C GLU A 209 -12.57 -9.38 11.07
N LEU A 210 -12.20 -10.66 11.27
CA LEU A 210 -13.13 -11.79 11.22
C LEU A 210 -13.81 -12.06 12.56
N LEU A 211 -13.30 -11.52 13.68
CA LEU A 211 -13.90 -11.72 15.00
C LEU A 211 -15.34 -11.19 15.03
N PRO A 212 -16.35 -12.02 15.39
CA PRO A 212 -17.75 -11.62 15.34
C PRO A 212 -18.08 -10.36 16.17
N ALA A 213 -17.42 -10.18 17.31
CA ALA A 213 -17.59 -9.00 18.16
C ALA A 213 -17.18 -7.70 17.45
N ILE A 214 -16.11 -7.78 16.65
CA ILE A 214 -15.56 -6.65 15.89
C ILE A 214 -16.38 -6.42 14.62
N ARG A 215 -16.74 -7.48 13.90
CA ARG A 215 -17.58 -7.38 12.70
C ARG A 215 -18.93 -6.70 12.95
N ARG A 216 -19.55 -6.95 14.10
CA ARG A 216 -20.85 -6.34 14.45
C ARG A 216 -20.75 -4.86 14.80
N SER A 217 -19.57 -4.39 15.19
CA SER A 217 -19.35 -3.04 15.71
C SER A 217 -18.65 -2.11 14.71
N THR A 218 -18.19 -2.63 13.57
CA THR A 218 -17.29 -1.90 12.68
C THR A 218 -17.73 -1.88 11.22
N GLU A 219 -17.49 -0.75 10.55
CA GLU A 219 -17.74 -0.60 9.11
C GLU A 219 -16.55 -1.13 8.29
N LEU A 220 -16.67 -2.34 7.77
CA LEU A 220 -15.62 -3.06 7.05
C LEU A 220 -15.48 -2.63 5.58
N SER A 221 -16.52 -2.11 4.95
CA SER A 221 -16.59 -1.82 3.50
C SER A 221 -15.43 -0.96 3.00
N THR A 222 -15.10 0.12 3.69
CA THR A 222 -13.98 1.00 3.31
C THR A 222 -12.63 0.33 3.55
N ARG A 223 -12.48 -0.41 4.66
CA ARG A 223 -11.21 -1.04 5.04
C ARG A 223 -10.87 -2.24 4.16
N ILE A 224 -11.85 -3.05 3.76
CA ILE A 224 -11.61 -4.21 2.91
C ILE A 224 -11.03 -3.83 1.55
N GLY A 225 -11.42 -2.67 0.99
CA GLY A 225 -10.78 -2.13 -0.21
C GLY A 225 -9.31 -1.78 0.03
N ILE A 226 -8.99 -1.14 1.17
CA ILE A 226 -7.62 -0.78 1.52
C ILE A 226 -6.77 -2.03 1.75
N TYR A 227 -7.30 -3.02 2.48
CA TYR A 227 -6.65 -4.31 2.70
C TYR A 227 -6.47 -5.10 1.42
N PHE A 228 -7.41 -5.03 0.48
CA PHE A 228 -7.25 -5.61 -0.85
C PHE A 228 -6.04 -5.01 -1.57
N CYS A 229 -5.91 -3.67 -1.62
CA CYS A 229 -4.73 -3.04 -2.22
C CYS A 229 -3.44 -3.45 -1.51
N ALA A 230 -3.44 -3.48 -0.17
CA ALA A 230 -2.28 -3.90 0.63
C ALA A 230 -1.88 -5.35 0.33
N ALA A 231 -2.84 -6.27 0.27
CA ALA A 231 -2.61 -7.68 -0.03
C ALA A 231 -2.15 -7.90 -1.47
N VAL A 232 -2.70 -7.16 -2.45
CA VAL A 232 -2.27 -7.20 -3.84
C VAL A 232 -0.83 -6.71 -4.00
N ILE A 233 -0.48 -5.61 -3.33
CA ILE A 233 0.89 -5.08 -3.36
C ILE A 233 1.85 -6.10 -2.76
N TYR A 234 1.51 -6.64 -1.58
CA TYR A 234 2.30 -7.69 -0.94
C TYR A 234 2.46 -8.91 -1.85
N TYR A 235 1.37 -9.45 -2.39
CA TYR A 235 1.37 -10.65 -3.24
C TYR A 235 2.23 -10.48 -4.49
N ILE A 236 2.08 -9.36 -5.21
CA ILE A 236 2.84 -9.11 -6.43
C ILE A 236 4.32 -8.89 -6.13
N SER A 237 4.64 -8.19 -5.04
CA SER A 237 6.03 -8.01 -4.60
C SER A 237 6.68 -9.35 -4.25
N VAL A 238 6.03 -10.19 -3.44
CA VAL A 238 6.52 -11.54 -3.10
C VAL A 238 6.70 -12.40 -4.34
N SER A 239 5.72 -12.42 -5.23
CA SER A 239 5.80 -13.21 -6.46
C SER A 239 6.91 -12.71 -7.40
N GLY A 240 7.18 -11.40 -7.39
CA GLY A 240 8.13 -10.76 -8.30
C GLY A 240 9.60 -10.78 -7.84
N VAL A 241 9.89 -10.87 -6.54
CA VAL A 241 11.30 -10.92 -6.06
C VAL A 241 11.67 -12.27 -5.44
N ALA A 242 10.81 -13.28 -5.55
CA ALA A 242 11.09 -14.63 -5.09
C ALA A 242 12.33 -15.25 -5.73
N SER A 243 12.57 -15.01 -7.03
CA SER A 243 13.76 -15.50 -7.74
C SER A 243 15.07 -14.83 -7.29
N LEU A 244 14.98 -13.76 -6.51
CA LEU A 244 16.09 -13.01 -5.95
C LEU A 244 16.14 -13.13 -4.42
N ASP A 245 15.73 -14.27 -3.87
CA ASP A 245 15.75 -14.53 -2.43
C ASP A 245 15.07 -13.45 -1.58
N MET A 246 14.03 -12.81 -2.13
CA MET A 246 13.29 -11.73 -1.48
C MET A 246 14.15 -10.50 -1.18
N GLU A 247 15.21 -10.30 -1.95
CA GLU A 247 15.93 -9.04 -1.99
C GLU A 247 14.94 -7.90 -2.28
N SER A 248 15.10 -6.83 -1.52
CA SER A 248 14.30 -5.63 -1.61
C SER A 248 12.87 -5.59 -1.13
N MET A 249 12.50 -6.50 -0.24
CA MET A 249 11.16 -6.53 0.32
C MET A 249 10.76 -5.29 1.13
N LEU A 250 11.70 -4.73 1.89
CA LEU A 250 11.42 -3.60 2.77
C LEU A 250 10.85 -2.39 2.01
N ARG A 251 11.37 -2.13 0.80
CA ARG A 251 10.89 -1.06 -0.08
C ARG A 251 9.42 -1.24 -0.49
N TYR A 252 9.02 -2.47 -0.82
CA TYR A 252 7.65 -2.77 -1.22
C TYR A 252 6.69 -2.82 -0.02
N GLU A 253 7.17 -3.37 1.09
CA GLU A 253 6.42 -3.52 2.33
C GLU A 253 6.05 -2.16 2.94
N PHE A 254 6.89 -1.13 2.77
CA PHE A 254 6.52 0.23 3.18
C PHE A 254 5.19 0.72 2.57
N CYS A 255 4.91 0.40 1.30
CA CYS A 255 3.65 0.78 0.67
C CYS A 255 2.46 0.05 1.31
N VAL A 256 2.66 -1.22 1.68
CA VAL A 256 1.68 -2.06 2.38
C VAL A 256 1.43 -1.51 3.78
N HIS A 257 2.49 -1.19 4.53
CA HIS A 257 2.43 -0.60 5.87
C HIS A 257 1.64 0.72 5.87
N ALA A 258 1.90 1.62 4.93
CA ALA A 258 1.18 2.90 4.85
C ALA A 258 -0.35 2.70 4.70
N LEU A 259 -0.78 1.73 3.88
CA LEU A 259 -2.19 1.36 3.73
C LEU A 259 -2.75 0.71 4.99
N ILE A 260 -1.99 -0.17 5.63
CA ILE A 260 -2.39 -0.83 6.88
C ILE A 260 -2.58 0.22 7.98
N VAL A 261 -1.66 1.17 8.14
CA VAL A 261 -1.80 2.26 9.11
C VAL A 261 -3.06 3.07 8.81
N LEU A 262 -3.31 3.41 7.54
CA LEU A 262 -4.50 4.14 7.14
C LEU A 262 -5.79 3.38 7.50
N ALA A 263 -5.86 2.09 7.19
CA ALA A 263 -6.99 1.24 7.56
C ALA A 263 -7.14 1.07 9.08
N PHE A 264 -6.03 0.97 9.80
CA PHE A 264 -6.01 0.85 11.26
C PHE A 264 -6.50 2.13 11.94
N LEU A 265 -6.16 3.31 11.42
CA LEU A 265 -6.72 4.58 11.90
C LEU A 265 -8.23 4.65 11.69
N HIS A 266 -8.71 4.19 10.52
CA HIS A 266 -10.13 4.09 10.24
C HIS A 266 -10.84 3.11 11.19
N PHE A 267 -10.18 1.99 11.53
CA PHE A 267 -10.65 1.02 12.50
C PHE A 267 -10.76 1.61 13.92
N LEU A 268 -9.67 2.22 14.42
CA LEU A 268 -9.60 2.79 15.76
C LEU A 268 -10.62 3.89 16.02
N ARG A 269 -10.99 4.66 14.98
CA ARG A 269 -12.05 5.68 15.05
C ARG A 269 -13.38 5.12 15.57
N GLN A 270 -13.69 3.87 15.26
CA GLN A 270 -15.00 3.28 15.52
C GLN A 270 -15.17 2.87 16.99
N PHE A 271 -14.08 2.84 17.76
CA PHE A 271 -14.11 2.54 19.17
C PHE A 271 -14.24 3.81 20.00
N ARG A 272 -15.00 3.70 21.10
CA ARG A 272 -15.06 4.76 22.13
C ARG A 272 -13.68 4.91 22.79
N VAL A 273 -13.48 6.08 23.42
CA VAL A 273 -12.23 6.40 24.12
C VAL A 273 -11.86 5.26 25.08
N PRO A 274 -10.69 4.63 24.90
CA PRO A 274 -10.28 3.51 25.75
C PRO A 274 -9.99 3.98 27.19
N PRO A 275 -9.99 3.05 28.16
CA PRO A 275 -9.58 3.35 29.54
C PRO A 275 -8.20 4.04 29.58
N PRO A 276 -7.95 4.94 30.54
CA PRO A 276 -6.73 5.75 30.57
C PRO A 276 -5.45 4.91 30.60
N LEU A 277 -5.44 3.77 31.31
CA LEU A 277 -4.30 2.86 31.35
C LEU A 277 -3.98 2.27 29.98
N LEU A 278 -5.00 1.81 29.25
CA LEU A 278 -4.81 1.24 27.90
C LEU A 278 -4.33 2.32 26.93
N ARG A 279 -4.80 3.56 27.09
CA ARG A 279 -4.34 4.70 26.29
C ARG A 279 -2.87 5.02 26.55
N VAL A 280 -2.47 5.14 27.82
CA VAL A 280 -1.08 5.44 28.20
C VAL A 280 -0.16 4.32 27.73
N PHE A 281 -0.54 3.06 27.95
CA PHE A 281 0.19 1.91 27.45
C PHE A 281 0.34 1.92 25.93
N GLY A 282 -0.76 2.15 25.20
CA GLY A 282 -0.74 2.22 23.73
C GLY A 282 0.13 3.36 23.21
N MET A 283 0.10 4.53 23.87
CA MET A 283 0.95 5.67 23.53
C MET A 283 2.44 5.36 23.81
N ALA A 284 2.75 4.77 24.96
CA ALA A 284 4.11 4.38 25.31
C ALA A 284 4.67 3.34 24.33
N ALA A 285 3.87 2.30 24.00
CA ALA A 285 4.23 1.31 23.00
C ALA A 285 4.47 1.95 21.63
N ALA A 286 3.60 2.86 21.20
CA ALA A 286 3.77 3.56 19.93
C ALA A 286 5.04 4.42 19.90
N VAL A 287 5.38 5.11 20.99
CA VAL A 287 6.63 5.87 21.10
C VAL A 287 7.85 4.95 21.02
N LEU A 288 7.86 3.84 21.76
CA LEU A 288 8.98 2.89 21.77
C LEU A 288 9.18 2.23 20.41
N VAL A 289 8.11 1.77 19.76
CA VAL A 289 8.16 1.20 18.41
C VAL A 289 8.62 2.24 17.40
N SER A 290 8.19 3.49 17.52
CA SER A 290 8.62 4.56 16.63
C SER A 290 10.10 4.92 16.84
N ALA A 291 10.58 4.95 18.08
CA ALA A 291 12.00 5.18 18.39
C ALA A 291 12.88 4.06 17.82
N LEU A 292 12.45 2.80 17.95
CA LEU A 292 13.11 1.66 17.32
C LEU A 292 13.13 1.80 15.80
N GLY A 293 11.97 2.08 15.20
CA GLY A 293 11.82 2.26 13.76
C GLY A 293 12.69 3.36 13.18
N LEU A 294 12.75 4.54 13.83
CA LEU A 294 13.63 5.65 13.47
C LEU A 294 15.12 5.28 13.60
N SER A 295 15.48 4.48 14.60
CA SER A 295 16.87 4.01 14.78
C SER A 295 17.29 3.10 13.63
N VAL A 296 16.42 2.14 13.26
CA VAL A 296 16.65 1.25 12.12
C VAL A 296 16.63 2.03 10.80
N GLN A 297 15.72 3.00 10.65
CA GLN A 297 15.69 3.89 9.49
C GLN A 297 17.01 4.66 9.33
N GLY A 298 17.55 5.22 10.42
CA GLY A 298 18.83 5.93 10.41
C GLY A 298 19.98 5.02 9.96
N TRP A 299 19.99 3.78 10.45
CA TRP A 299 20.94 2.76 10.01
C TRP A 299 20.79 2.42 8.51
N TYR A 300 19.57 2.30 8.00
CA TYR A 300 19.32 2.07 6.58
C TYR A 300 19.74 3.26 5.70
N VAL A 301 19.45 4.49 6.11
CA VAL A 301 19.88 5.71 5.41
C VAL A 301 21.41 5.80 5.37
N TRP A 302 22.08 5.45 6.47
CA TRP A 302 23.54 5.40 6.53
C TRP A 302 24.14 4.39 5.53
N ASN A 303 23.57 3.20 5.46
CA ASN A 303 23.98 2.19 4.48
C ASN A 303 23.70 2.65 3.05
N PHE A 304 22.52 3.22 2.80
CA PHE A 304 22.08 3.66 1.49
C PHE A 304 22.97 4.78 0.93
N THR A 305 23.35 5.75 1.76
CA THR A 305 24.24 6.85 1.36
C THR A 305 25.68 6.40 1.07
N ARG A 306 26.06 5.20 1.51
CA ARG A 306 27.35 4.55 1.23
C ARG A 306 27.32 3.60 0.05
N GLY A 307 26.18 3.50 -0.65
CA GLY A 307 26.02 2.63 -1.82
C GLY A 307 25.74 1.18 -1.49
N ASN A 308 25.50 0.83 -0.22
CA ASN A 308 25.03 -0.51 0.13
C ASN A 308 23.60 -0.69 -0.39
N TRP A 309 23.26 -1.90 -0.81
CA TRP A 309 21.90 -2.22 -1.22
C TRP A 309 21.03 -2.38 0.02
N VAL A 310 20.02 -1.52 0.13
CA VAL A 310 19.12 -1.42 1.29
C VAL A 310 17.65 -1.44 0.89
N ALA A 311 17.40 -1.33 -0.41
CA ALA A 311 16.09 -1.55 -0.97
C ALA A 311 15.70 -2.96 -0.61
#